data_AF-A0AAX1UE70-F1
#
_entry.id   AF-A0AAX1UE70-F1
#
_cell.length_a   1.000
_cell.length_b   1.000
_cell.length_c   1.000
_cell.angle_alpha   90.00
_cell.angle_beta   90.00
_cell.angle_gamma   90.00
#
_symmetry.space_group_name_H-M   'P 1'
#
loop_
_entity.id
_entity.type
_entity.pdbx_description
1 polymer ?
#
loop_
_entity_poly.entity_id
_entity_poly.type
_entity_poly.pdbx_seq_one_letter_code
_entity_poly.pdbx_strand_id
1 'polypeptide(L)'
;MLAWLWTRLSESGTRVSISGRALSRFPANDIERLLRAQVLTEERRADTWSVCAECDCGLDARPVEQSGDAFRACCPHDQAEDVILQKDDLRRFSVDVDRLVARIAASGNLGGAVARVVDGLWLLGDTPSGHTVVLSIDDDNLVAPGAVMAIRAAVGAKPIMAIVHDLSATIAVRLREVGVEPHKIAAVFKAGSDGTERLVLDPPSSAPRLVMTLSAQSVTLDGRRLDLPTQMFALFRLLIEQSV
;
A
#
# COMPACT_ATOMS: atom_id res chain seq x y z
N MET A 1 1.60 8.62 -2.27
CA MET A 1 2.64 8.37 -1.24
C MET A 1 2.47 7.04 -0.50
N LEU A 2 1.27 6.63 -0.06
CA LEU A 2 1.11 5.41 0.76
C LEU A 2 1.56 4.15 0.00
N ALA A 3 1.12 4.00 -1.25
CA ALA A 3 1.56 2.92 -2.12
C ALA A 3 3.08 2.94 -2.36
N TRP A 4 3.67 4.13 -2.48
CA TRP A 4 5.12 4.29 -2.67
C TRP A 4 5.92 3.84 -1.44
N LEU A 5 5.49 4.21 -0.22
CA LEU A 5 6.12 3.74 1.01
C LEU A 5 6.01 2.23 1.16
N TRP A 6 4.85 1.66 0.82
CA TRP A 6 4.66 0.21 0.83
C TRP A 6 5.61 -0.50 -0.12
N THR A 7 5.75 0.01 -1.36
CA THR A 7 6.72 -0.50 -2.33
C THR A 7 8.13 -0.48 -1.76
N ARG A 8 8.56 0.61 -1.12
CA ARG A 8 9.90 0.67 -0.51
C ARG A 8 10.12 -0.35 0.59
N LEU A 9 9.11 -0.60 1.42
CA LEU A 9 9.16 -1.63 2.45
C LEU A 9 9.20 -3.04 1.86
N SER A 10 8.48 -3.27 0.76
CA SER A 10 8.43 -4.57 0.09
C SER A 10 9.75 -4.88 -0.62
N GLU A 11 10.36 -3.88 -1.28
CA GLU A 11 11.64 -4.03 -2.00
C GLU A 11 12.87 -4.13 -1.07
N SER A 12 12.87 -3.39 0.03
CA SER A 12 14.07 -3.20 0.88
C SER A 12 13.93 -3.79 2.29
N GLY A 13 12.79 -4.41 2.60
CA GLY A 13 12.46 -4.96 3.91
C GLY A 13 11.96 -3.93 4.93
N THR A 14 11.53 -4.43 6.08
CA THR A 14 10.83 -3.66 7.13
C THR A 14 11.69 -2.63 7.87
N ARG A 15 13.01 -2.62 7.63
CA ARG A 15 13.97 -1.67 8.23
C ARG A 15 14.49 -0.64 7.23
N VAL A 16 13.74 -0.38 6.16
CA VAL A 16 14.13 0.60 5.15
C VAL A 16 14.29 1.99 5.77
N SER A 17 15.41 2.65 5.46
CA SER A 17 15.64 4.05 5.77
C SER A 17 15.40 4.89 4.53
N ILE A 18 14.38 5.76 4.60
CA ILE A 18 14.01 6.66 3.50
C ILE A 18 14.76 7.99 3.68
N SER A 19 15.43 8.48 2.63
CA SER A 19 16.06 9.80 2.68
C SER A 19 15.03 10.93 2.55
N GLY A 20 15.33 12.09 3.14
CA GLY A 20 14.51 13.29 2.98
C GLY A 20 14.40 13.72 1.52
N ARG A 21 15.49 13.62 0.74
CA ARG A 21 15.44 13.83 -0.72
C ARG A 21 14.46 12.90 -1.42
N ALA A 22 14.36 11.64 -0.99
CA ALA A 22 13.38 10.73 -1.60
C ALA A 22 11.95 11.17 -1.28
N LEU A 23 11.69 11.66 -0.06
CA LEU A 23 10.38 12.16 0.36
C LEU A 23 10.02 13.52 -0.24
N SER A 24 10.99 14.39 -0.55
CA SER A 24 10.74 15.76 -1.04
C SER A 24 10.00 15.84 -2.37
N ARG A 25 9.84 14.70 -3.07
CA ARG A 25 8.96 14.57 -4.24
C ARG A 25 7.46 14.67 -3.89
N PHE A 26 7.08 14.51 -2.63
CA PHE A 26 5.71 14.56 -2.15
C PHE A 26 5.39 15.91 -1.49
N PRO A 27 4.12 16.32 -1.44
CA PRO A 27 3.73 17.56 -0.75
C PRO A 27 4.17 17.55 0.73
N ALA A 28 4.70 18.67 1.22
CA ALA A 28 5.17 18.79 2.60
C ALA A 28 4.09 18.43 3.63
N ASN A 29 2.85 18.88 3.39
CA ASN A 29 1.70 18.57 4.25
C ASN A 29 1.42 17.07 4.39
N ASP A 30 1.69 16.30 3.33
CA ASP A 30 1.51 14.86 3.32
C ASP A 30 2.54 14.16 4.20
N ILE A 31 3.81 14.60 4.11
CA ILE A 31 4.91 14.13 4.96
C ILE A 31 4.61 14.47 6.43
N GLU A 32 4.23 15.71 6.72
CA GLU A 32 3.87 16.15 8.07
C GLU A 32 2.69 15.38 8.65
N ARG A 33 1.70 15.03 7.82
CA ARG A 33 0.57 14.20 8.24
C ARG A 33 1.03 12.80 8.64
N LEU A 34 1.98 12.20 7.92
CA LEU A 34 2.54 10.90 8.27
C LEU A 34 3.44 10.95 9.50
N LEU A 35 4.22 12.02 9.68
CA LEU A 35 4.99 12.25 10.92
C LEU A 35 4.06 12.37 12.13
N ARG A 36 2.98 13.16 12.01
CA ARG A 36 1.96 13.29 13.07
C ARG A 36 1.25 11.97 13.37
N ALA A 37 1.01 11.14 12.35
CA ALA A 37 0.47 9.80 12.53
C ALA A 37 1.52 8.78 13.05
N GLN A 38 2.78 9.20 13.18
CA GLN A 38 3.96 8.38 13.50
C GLN A 38 4.14 7.20 12.54
N VAL A 39 3.64 7.31 11.30
CA VAL A 39 3.98 6.37 10.22
C VAL A 39 5.42 6.58 9.81
N LEU A 40 5.85 7.84 9.75
CA LEU A 40 7.25 8.21 9.58
C LEU A 40 7.80 8.64 10.93
N THR A 41 9.04 8.23 11.21
CA THR A 41 9.83 8.75 12.33
C THR A 41 11.13 9.31 11.76
N GLU A 42 11.44 10.57 12.06
CA GLU A 42 12.73 11.16 11.67
C GLU A 42 13.82 10.58 12.57
N GLU A 43 14.78 9.93 11.93
CA GLU A 43 15.93 9.30 12.56
C GLU A 43 17.09 10.29 12.73
N ARG A 44 18.17 9.83 13.35
CA ARG A 44 19.44 10.58 13.36
C ARG A 44 19.85 10.91 11.92
N ARG A 45 20.29 12.15 11.72
CA ARG A 45 20.83 12.59 10.42
C ARG A 45 21.98 11.71 9.99
N ALA A 46 22.08 11.45 8.69
CA ALA A 46 23.23 10.78 8.12
C ALA A 46 24.49 11.63 8.35
N ASP A 47 25.48 11.02 9.00
CA ASP A 47 26.83 11.54 9.21
C ASP A 47 27.86 10.88 8.27
N THR A 48 27.40 9.96 7.43
CA THR A 48 28.19 9.28 6.41
C THR A 48 27.46 9.25 5.06
N TRP A 49 28.22 9.13 3.97
CA TRP A 49 27.72 9.08 2.61
C TRP A 49 28.42 7.99 1.80
N SER A 50 27.76 7.47 0.77
CA SER A 50 28.33 6.46 -0.10
C SER A 50 29.60 6.97 -0.79
N VAL A 51 30.60 6.09 -0.91
CA VAL A 51 31.78 6.33 -1.73
C VAL A 51 31.42 6.42 -3.21
N CYS A 52 32.37 6.86 -4.05
CA CYS A 52 32.21 6.87 -5.50
C CYS A 52 32.05 5.43 -6.01
N ALA A 53 31.37 5.25 -7.16
CA ALA A 53 31.06 3.93 -7.69
C ALA A 53 32.30 3.07 -7.97
N GLU A 54 33.43 3.70 -8.28
CA GLU A 54 34.74 3.08 -8.55
C GLU A 54 35.80 3.57 -7.54
N CYS A 55 35.45 3.75 -6.25
CA CYS A 55 36.41 4.26 -5.25
C CYS A 55 37.44 3.18 -4.86
N ASP A 56 38.72 3.54 -4.90
CA ASP A 56 39.83 2.83 -4.27
C ASP A 56 40.33 3.54 -2.99
N CYS A 57 39.53 4.49 -2.49
CA CYS A 57 39.86 5.39 -1.40
C CYS A 57 39.99 4.75 0.00
N GLY A 58 39.83 3.43 0.10
CA GLY A 58 39.96 2.66 1.34
C GLY A 58 38.88 2.93 2.40
N LEU A 59 37.86 3.72 2.07
CA LEU A 59 36.72 4.00 2.95
C LEU A 59 35.52 3.14 2.58
N ASP A 60 34.80 2.65 3.60
CA ASP A 60 33.48 2.04 3.40
C ASP A 60 32.38 3.10 3.21
N ALA A 61 32.59 4.28 3.79
CA ALA A 61 31.73 5.45 3.64
C ALA A 61 32.51 6.75 3.90
N ARG A 62 32.12 7.83 3.22
CA ARG A 62 32.70 9.16 3.40
C ARG A 62 32.06 9.86 4.60
N PRO A 63 32.83 10.48 5.51
CA PRO A 63 32.25 11.31 6.55
C PRO A 63 31.57 12.54 5.93
N VAL A 64 30.45 12.96 6.52
CA VAL A 64 29.77 14.20 6.16
C VAL A 64 30.26 15.31 7.07
N GLU A 65 30.87 16.32 6.48
CA GLU A 65 31.34 17.52 7.16
C GLU A 65 30.39 18.68 6.89
N GLN A 66 30.24 19.56 7.89
CA GLN A 66 29.50 20.81 7.74
C GLN A 66 30.50 21.97 7.71
N SER A 67 30.44 22.77 6.64
CA SER A 67 31.22 24.00 6.50
C SER A 67 30.27 25.16 6.22
N GLY A 68 29.98 25.96 7.26
CA GLY A 68 28.93 26.97 7.22
C GLY A 68 27.54 26.33 7.03
N ASP A 69 26.82 26.76 6.00
CA ASP A 69 25.49 26.23 5.65
C ASP A 69 25.54 25.03 4.68
N ALA A 70 26.72 24.67 4.18
CA ALA A 70 26.90 23.56 3.25
C ALA A 70 27.31 22.28 3.99
N PHE A 71 26.73 21.16 3.55
CA PHE A 71 27.18 19.82 3.94
C PHE A 71 27.98 19.21 2.79
N ARG A 72 29.04 18.47 3.11
CA ARG A 72 29.91 17.88 2.10
C ARG A 72 30.33 16.48 2.52
N ALA A 73 30.25 15.53 1.60
CA ALA A 73 30.91 14.24 1.74
C ALA A 73 32.26 14.30 1.05
N CYS A 74 33.32 14.40 1.83
CA CYS A 74 34.67 14.64 1.33
C CYS A 74 35.33 13.34 0.86
N CYS A 75 35.91 13.34 -0.34
CA CYS A 75 36.76 12.27 -0.83
C CYS A 75 38.21 12.49 -0.35
N PRO A 76 38.87 11.50 0.26
CA PRO A 76 40.23 11.68 0.78
C PRO A 76 41.31 11.75 -0.31
N HIS A 77 41.00 11.37 -1.56
CA HIS A 77 41.97 11.30 -2.66
C HIS A 77 41.77 12.39 -3.72
N ASP A 78 40.54 12.83 -3.95
CA ASP A 78 40.24 13.83 -4.96
C ASP A 78 39.12 14.76 -4.49
N GLN A 79 39.46 16.02 -4.23
CA GLN A 79 38.49 17.04 -3.82
C GLN A 79 37.45 17.34 -4.93
N ALA A 80 37.75 17.06 -6.20
CA ALA A 80 36.79 17.21 -7.29
C ALA A 80 35.62 16.21 -7.18
N GLU A 81 35.83 15.09 -6.50
CA GLU A 81 34.84 14.03 -6.24
C GLU A 81 34.00 14.29 -4.97
N ASP A 82 34.24 15.41 -4.29
CA ASP A 82 33.43 15.83 -3.14
C ASP A 82 31.97 16.05 -3.53
N VAL A 83 31.06 15.49 -2.76
CA VAL A 83 29.62 15.66 -3.00
C VAL A 83 29.07 16.73 -2.07
N ILE A 84 28.51 17.80 -2.63
CA ILE A 84 27.77 18.81 -1.88
C ILE A 84 26.36 18.28 -1.59
N LEU A 85 26.02 18.24 -0.31
CA LEU A 85 24.76 17.71 0.21
C LEU A 85 23.85 18.85 0.67
N GLN A 86 22.56 18.69 0.40
CA GLN A 86 21.49 19.53 0.90
C GLN A 86 20.99 19.00 2.25
N LYS A 87 20.30 19.84 3.03
CA LYS A 87 19.75 19.43 4.32
C LYS A 87 18.89 18.16 4.22
N ASP A 88 18.06 18.04 3.18
CA ASP A 88 17.19 16.89 2.97
C ASP A 88 17.93 15.60 2.56
N ASP A 89 19.18 15.70 2.11
CA ASP A 89 20.04 14.52 1.89
C ASP A 89 20.36 13.80 3.20
N LEU A 90 20.56 14.60 4.24
CA LEU A 90 20.99 14.11 5.54
C LEU A 90 19.82 13.60 6.38
N ARG A 91 18.59 14.01 6.07
CA ARG A 91 17.41 13.55 6.80
C ARG A 91 17.13 12.09 6.46
N ARG A 92 16.87 11.30 7.49
CA ARG A 92 16.56 9.86 7.39
C ARG A 92 15.26 9.60 8.11
N PHE A 93 14.45 8.72 7.55
CA PHE A 93 13.14 8.37 8.10
C PHE A 93 12.98 6.86 8.12
N SER A 94 12.58 6.33 9.26
CA SER A 94 12.05 4.97 9.35
C SER A 94 10.55 4.98 9.11
N VAL A 95 10.02 3.81 8.73
CA VAL A 95 8.59 3.62 8.49
C VAL A 95 8.05 2.59 9.47
N ASP A 96 7.05 2.98 10.26
CA ASP A 96 6.28 2.04 11.07
C ASP A 96 5.27 1.32 10.16
N VAL A 97 5.52 0.02 9.95
CA VAL A 97 4.75 -0.79 9.00
C VAL A 97 3.29 -0.94 9.45
N ASP A 98 3.03 -1.21 10.73
CA ASP A 98 1.67 -1.40 11.23
C ASP A 98 0.84 -0.12 11.12
N ARG A 99 1.46 1.03 11.43
CA ARG A 99 0.80 2.33 11.26
C ARG A 99 0.58 2.65 9.79
N LEU A 100 1.53 2.30 8.91
CA LEU A 100 1.34 2.44 7.47
C LEU A 100 0.14 1.61 6.99
N VAL A 101 0.06 0.33 7.39
CA VAL A 101 -1.07 -0.57 7.08
C VAL A 101 -2.38 0.03 7.57
N ALA A 102 -2.42 0.55 8.80
CA ALA A 102 -3.60 1.24 9.34
C ALA A 102 -4.01 2.45 8.50
N ARG A 103 -3.05 3.23 8.00
CA ARG A 103 -3.31 4.36 7.09
C ARG A 103 -3.76 3.91 5.70
N ILE A 104 -3.23 2.82 5.18
CA ILE A 104 -3.67 2.21 3.92
C ILE A 104 -5.13 1.78 4.04
N ALA A 105 -5.48 1.03 5.10
CA ALA A 105 -6.86 0.61 5.35
C ALA A 105 -7.81 1.80 5.50
N ALA A 106 -7.43 2.81 6.30
CA ALA A 106 -8.22 4.03 6.51
C ALA A 106 -8.35 4.92 5.26
N SER A 107 -7.46 4.76 4.27
CA SER A 107 -7.58 5.42 2.97
C SER A 107 -8.64 4.76 2.07
N GLY A 108 -9.00 3.51 2.39
CA GLY A 108 -10.10 2.78 1.77
C GLY A 108 -11.38 2.91 2.60
N ASN A 109 -12.53 2.71 1.96
CA ASN A 109 -13.81 2.64 2.64
C ASN A 109 -14.06 1.23 3.20
N LEU A 110 -13.09 0.71 3.96
CA LEU A 110 -13.13 -0.64 4.52
C LEU A 110 -13.80 -0.63 5.90
N GLY A 111 -14.65 -1.63 6.16
CA GLY A 111 -15.24 -1.89 7.47
C GLY A 111 -14.37 -2.82 8.32
N GLY A 112 -14.51 -2.77 9.64
CA GLY A 112 -13.76 -3.62 10.56
C GLY A 112 -12.41 -3.03 10.99
N ALA A 113 -11.67 -3.79 11.79
CA ALA A 113 -10.39 -3.38 12.36
C ALA A 113 -9.23 -4.03 11.60
N VAL A 114 -8.14 -3.27 11.46
CA VAL A 114 -6.88 -3.80 10.96
C VAL A 114 -6.29 -4.76 11.98
N ALA A 115 -5.87 -5.94 11.53
CA ALA A 115 -5.23 -6.93 12.39
C ALA A 115 -4.07 -7.61 11.64
N ARG A 116 -2.99 -7.91 12.35
CA ARG A 116 -1.91 -8.74 11.83
C ARG A 116 -2.33 -10.21 11.94
N VAL A 117 -2.29 -10.94 10.82
CA VAL A 117 -2.65 -12.38 10.77
C VAL A 117 -1.42 -13.22 11.11
N VAL A 118 -0.33 -12.95 10.40
CA VAL A 118 1.02 -13.47 10.66
C VAL A 118 2.04 -12.38 10.34
N ASP A 119 3.33 -12.61 10.60
CA ASP A 119 4.34 -11.63 10.23
C ASP A 119 4.33 -11.36 8.72
N GLY A 120 4.35 -10.08 8.34
CA GLY A 120 4.26 -9.67 6.94
C GLY A 120 2.88 -9.80 6.27
N LEU A 121 1.82 -10.16 7.01
CA LEU A 121 0.45 -10.30 6.47
C LEU A 121 -0.59 -9.67 7.39
N TRP A 122 -1.39 -8.76 6.83
CA TRP A 122 -2.42 -8.03 7.55
C TRP A 122 -3.80 -8.20 6.94
N LEU A 123 -4.81 -8.31 7.80
CA LEU A 123 -6.20 -8.08 7.49
C LEU A 123 -6.46 -6.57 7.54
N LEU A 124 -6.97 -6.00 6.45
CA LEU A 124 -7.28 -4.57 6.36
C LEU A 124 -8.74 -4.25 6.74
N GLY A 125 -9.64 -5.22 6.57
CA GLY A 125 -11.07 -5.06 6.78
C GLY A 125 -11.89 -5.61 5.62
N ASP A 126 -13.16 -5.25 5.58
CA ASP A 126 -14.14 -5.70 4.60
C ASP A 126 -14.52 -4.58 3.63
N THR A 127 -14.59 -4.87 2.33
CA THR A 127 -15.17 -3.98 1.34
C THR A 127 -16.68 -3.85 1.55
N PRO A 128 -17.32 -2.79 1.02
CA PRO A 128 -18.78 -2.69 0.99
C PRO A 128 -19.47 -3.89 0.33
N SER A 129 -18.81 -4.51 -0.65
CA SER A 129 -19.29 -5.70 -1.36
C SER A 129 -19.10 -7.01 -0.59
N GLY A 130 -18.66 -6.96 0.68
CA GLY A 130 -18.54 -8.12 1.56
C GLY A 130 -17.28 -8.97 1.34
N HIS A 131 -16.28 -8.46 0.62
CA HIS A 131 -14.99 -9.13 0.46
C HIS A 131 -14.05 -8.71 1.57
N THR A 132 -13.36 -9.66 2.15
CA THR A 132 -12.31 -9.36 3.11
C THR A 132 -11.00 -9.09 2.40
N VAL A 133 -10.33 -8.02 2.80
CA VAL A 133 -9.10 -7.53 2.18
C VAL A 133 -7.91 -7.90 3.04
N VAL A 134 -6.94 -8.57 2.45
CA VAL A 134 -5.64 -8.84 3.07
C VAL A 134 -4.53 -8.12 2.29
N LEU A 135 -3.48 -7.72 2.99
CA LEU A 135 -2.31 -7.04 2.43
C LEU A 135 -1.05 -7.77 2.88
N SER A 136 -0.18 -8.11 1.92
CA SER A 136 1.07 -8.81 2.20
C SER A 136 2.27 -7.98 1.76
N ILE A 137 3.30 -7.91 2.61
CA ILE A 137 4.56 -7.20 2.29
C ILE A 137 5.42 -8.02 1.32
N ASP A 138 5.31 -9.34 1.42
CA ASP A 138 5.97 -10.33 0.60
C ASP A 138 4.89 -11.22 0.00
N ASP A 139 4.86 -11.36 -1.32
CA ASP A 139 3.88 -12.16 -2.04
C ASP A 139 4.00 -13.66 -1.74
N ASP A 140 5.19 -14.13 -1.35
CA ASP A 140 5.41 -15.52 -0.94
C ASP A 140 4.67 -15.86 0.37
N ASN A 141 4.42 -14.87 1.25
CA ASN A 141 3.66 -15.09 2.50
C ASN A 141 2.22 -15.55 2.24
N LEU A 142 1.65 -15.24 1.07
CA LEU A 142 0.27 -15.64 0.74
C LEU A 142 0.19 -17.07 0.21
N VAL A 143 1.29 -17.58 -0.35
CA VAL A 143 1.38 -18.92 -0.95
C VAL A 143 2.21 -19.90 -0.11
N ALA A 144 2.77 -19.43 1.01
CA ALA A 144 3.48 -20.25 1.96
C ALA A 144 2.58 -21.39 2.50
N PRO A 145 3.15 -22.56 2.83
CA PRO A 145 2.39 -23.66 3.41
C PRO A 145 1.59 -23.22 4.63
N GLY A 146 0.27 -23.44 4.61
CA GLY A 146 -0.63 -23.06 5.71
C GLY A 146 -1.08 -21.59 5.73
N ALA A 147 -0.53 -20.71 4.87
CA ALA A 147 -0.94 -19.30 4.82
C ALA A 147 -2.42 -19.13 4.52
N VAL A 148 -2.93 -19.84 3.50
CA VAL A 148 -4.35 -19.82 3.15
C VAL A 148 -5.22 -20.30 4.31
N MET A 149 -4.78 -21.32 5.06
CA MET A 149 -5.51 -21.80 6.24
C MET A 149 -5.52 -20.76 7.35
N ALA A 150 -4.40 -20.09 7.61
CA ALA A 150 -4.31 -19.01 8.60
C ALA A 150 -5.22 -17.83 8.22
N ILE A 151 -5.21 -17.42 6.95
CA ILE A 151 -6.11 -16.38 6.44
C ILE A 151 -7.57 -16.82 6.61
N ARG A 152 -7.92 -18.04 6.17
CA ARG A 152 -9.29 -18.56 6.30
C ARG A 152 -9.74 -18.68 7.76
N ALA A 153 -8.84 -19.03 8.68
CA ALA A 153 -9.14 -19.05 10.10
C ALA A 153 -9.46 -17.65 10.66
N ALA A 154 -8.76 -16.61 10.17
CA ALA A 154 -8.99 -15.23 10.58
C ALA A 154 -10.25 -14.60 9.92
N VAL A 155 -10.56 -15.01 8.69
CA VAL A 155 -11.56 -14.36 7.82
C VAL A 155 -12.89 -15.13 7.73
N GLY A 156 -12.86 -16.43 8.00
CA GLY A 156 -14.00 -17.32 7.83
C GLY A 156 -14.31 -17.62 6.36
N ALA A 157 -15.60 -17.78 6.06
CA ALA A 157 -16.10 -18.18 4.74
C ALA A 157 -16.23 -17.02 3.74
N LYS A 158 -15.84 -15.79 4.10
CA LYS A 158 -15.95 -14.62 3.23
C LYS A 158 -15.03 -14.75 2.00
N PRO A 159 -15.40 -14.18 0.85
CA PRO A 159 -14.49 -14.08 -0.29
C PRO A 159 -13.33 -13.14 0.05
N ILE A 160 -12.15 -13.42 -0.50
CA ILE A 160 -10.90 -12.76 -0.10
C ILE A 160 -10.29 -12.03 -1.29
N MET A 161 -9.90 -10.78 -1.09
CA MET A 161 -9.04 -10.02 -2.00
C MET A 161 -7.66 -9.85 -1.35
N ALA A 162 -6.60 -10.23 -2.05
CA ALA A 162 -5.23 -10.05 -1.59
C ALA A 162 -4.55 -8.91 -2.35
N ILE A 163 -3.97 -7.96 -1.63
CA ILE A 163 -3.14 -6.89 -2.18
C ILE A 163 -1.68 -7.28 -1.98
N VAL A 164 -0.91 -7.26 -3.07
CA VAL A 164 0.54 -7.57 -3.08
C VAL A 164 1.33 -6.45 -3.74
N HIS A 165 2.64 -6.38 -3.45
CA HIS A 165 3.53 -5.44 -4.10
C HIS A 165 3.70 -5.77 -5.59
N ASP A 166 4.24 -6.95 -5.89
CA ASP A 166 4.29 -7.51 -7.24
C ASP A 166 3.43 -8.76 -7.33
N LEU A 167 2.91 -9.02 -8.52
CA LEU A 167 2.04 -10.16 -8.79
C LEU A 167 2.56 -10.87 -10.03
N SER A 168 3.30 -11.96 -9.79
CA SER A 168 3.70 -12.90 -10.84
C SER A 168 2.49 -13.72 -11.32
N ALA A 169 2.54 -14.21 -12.56
CA ALA A 169 1.49 -15.06 -13.11
C ALA A 169 1.29 -16.33 -12.26
N THR A 170 2.38 -16.91 -11.75
CA THR A 170 2.39 -18.11 -10.91
C THR A 170 1.64 -17.89 -9.61
N ILE A 171 1.93 -16.81 -8.89
CA ILE A 171 1.28 -16.48 -7.62
C ILE A 171 -0.20 -16.14 -7.87
N ALA A 172 -0.49 -15.43 -8.96
CA ALA A 172 -1.86 -15.09 -9.32
C ALA A 172 -2.74 -16.34 -9.57
N VAL A 173 -2.21 -17.35 -10.26
CA VAL A 173 -2.92 -18.63 -10.49
C VAL A 173 -3.15 -19.35 -9.15
N ARG A 174 -2.10 -19.51 -8.34
CA ARG A 174 -2.19 -20.20 -7.05
C ARG A 174 -3.21 -19.57 -6.10
N LEU A 175 -3.26 -18.24 -6.05
CA LEU A 175 -4.24 -17.54 -5.20
C LEU A 175 -5.67 -17.75 -5.70
N ARG A 176 -5.90 -17.70 -7.01
CA ARG A 176 -7.24 -17.95 -7.57
C ARG A 176 -7.71 -19.39 -7.38
N GLU A 177 -6.82 -20.38 -7.46
CA GLU A 177 -7.13 -21.79 -7.19
C GLU A 177 -7.69 -22.01 -5.77
N VAL A 178 -7.29 -21.18 -4.80
CA VAL A 178 -7.79 -21.22 -3.42
C VAL A 178 -8.89 -20.18 -3.12
N GLY A 179 -9.44 -19.57 -4.17
CA GLY A 179 -10.53 -18.60 -4.08
C GLY A 179 -10.12 -17.27 -3.42
N VAL A 180 -8.88 -16.83 -3.65
CA VAL A 180 -8.36 -15.51 -3.26
C VAL A 180 -8.11 -14.71 -4.54
N GLU A 181 -8.73 -13.54 -4.68
CA GLU A 181 -8.51 -12.68 -5.85
C GLU A 181 -7.31 -11.74 -5.61
N PRO A 182 -6.23 -11.85 -6.40
CA PRO A 182 -5.03 -11.04 -6.20
C PRO A 182 -5.07 -9.71 -6.96
N HIS A 183 -4.57 -8.66 -6.32
CA HIS A 183 -4.44 -7.31 -6.87
C HIS A 183 -3.04 -6.74 -6.57
N LYS A 184 -2.43 -6.06 -7.56
CA LYS A 184 -1.21 -5.27 -7.31
C LYS A 184 -1.57 -3.99 -6.55
N ILE A 185 -0.75 -3.59 -5.59
CA ILE A 185 -0.98 -2.36 -4.81
C ILE A 185 -1.07 -1.11 -5.70
N ALA A 186 -0.24 -1.03 -6.75
CA ALA A 186 -0.27 0.07 -7.70
C ALA A 186 -1.57 0.15 -8.51
N ALA A 187 -2.28 -0.97 -8.68
CA ALA A 187 -3.54 -1.01 -9.42
C ALA A 187 -4.74 -0.52 -8.59
N VAL A 188 -4.69 -0.71 -7.27
CA VAL A 188 -5.79 -0.43 -6.34
C VAL A 188 -5.70 0.96 -5.69
N PHE A 189 -4.58 1.66 -5.80
CA PHE A 189 -4.50 3.05 -5.38
C PHE A 189 -4.91 3.99 -6.52
N LYS A 190 -5.87 4.88 -6.25
CA LYS A 190 -6.33 5.90 -7.18
C LYS A 190 -6.21 7.29 -6.53
N ALA A 191 -5.93 8.30 -7.34
CA ALA A 191 -5.99 9.68 -6.90
C ALA A 191 -7.45 10.10 -6.72
N GLY A 192 -7.79 10.62 -5.53
CA GLY A 192 -9.08 11.25 -5.27
C GLY A 192 -9.19 12.61 -5.97
N SER A 193 -10.39 13.18 -5.98
CA SER A 193 -10.65 14.53 -6.51
C SER A 193 -9.92 15.63 -5.73
N ASP A 194 -9.56 15.37 -4.48
CA ASP A 194 -8.75 16.21 -3.60
C ASP A 194 -7.23 15.96 -3.78
N GLY A 195 -6.84 15.14 -4.76
CA GLY A 195 -5.45 14.73 -4.98
C GLY A 195 -4.92 13.71 -3.97
N THR A 196 -5.71 13.30 -2.97
CA THR A 196 -5.28 12.31 -1.98
C THR A 196 -5.42 10.91 -2.56
N GLU A 197 -4.35 10.12 -2.48
CA GLU A 197 -4.39 8.69 -2.82
C GLU A 197 -5.33 7.93 -1.89
N ARG A 198 -6.23 7.13 -2.49
CA ARG A 198 -7.19 6.29 -1.78
C ARG A 198 -7.11 4.86 -2.29
N LEU A 199 -7.27 3.91 -1.37
CA LEU A 199 -7.43 2.51 -1.70
C LEU A 199 -8.84 2.31 -2.29
N VAL A 200 -8.88 1.89 -3.55
CA VAL A 200 -10.08 1.59 -4.33
C VAL A 200 -9.97 0.15 -4.81
N LEU A 201 -10.83 -0.70 -4.26
CA LEU A 201 -10.96 -2.08 -4.69
C LEU A 201 -12.25 -2.19 -5.49
N ASP A 202 -12.11 -2.43 -6.79
CA ASP A 202 -13.25 -2.84 -7.59
C ASP A 202 -13.71 -4.21 -7.10
N PRO A 203 -15.03 -4.45 -6.96
CA PRO A 203 -15.52 -5.81 -6.76
C PRO A 203 -14.97 -6.71 -7.88
N PRO A 204 -14.68 -7.99 -7.59
CA PRO A 204 -14.11 -8.86 -8.60
C PRO A 204 -15.09 -8.91 -9.77
N SER A 205 -14.59 -8.82 -11.01
CA SER A 205 -15.46 -8.67 -12.19
C SER A 205 -16.40 -9.86 -12.43
N SER A 206 -16.28 -10.92 -11.65
CA SER A 206 -17.15 -12.10 -11.66
C SER A 206 -18.35 -12.00 -10.70
N ALA A 207 -18.33 -11.09 -9.72
CA ALA A 207 -19.45 -10.90 -8.82
C ALA A 207 -20.40 -9.83 -9.39
N PRO A 208 -21.71 -10.13 -9.55
CA PRO A 208 -22.67 -9.14 -10.02
C PRO A 208 -22.73 -7.98 -9.03
N ARG A 209 -22.29 -6.80 -9.48
CA ARG A 209 -22.28 -5.57 -8.68
C ARG A 209 -23.68 -5.12 -8.33
N LEU A 210 -24.59 -5.23 -9.29
CA LEU A 210 -26.00 -4.96 -9.14
C LEU A 210 -26.74 -6.30 -9.08
N VAL A 211 -27.38 -6.58 -7.95
CA VAL A 211 -28.23 -7.76 -7.78
C VAL A 211 -29.66 -7.28 -7.53
N MET A 212 -30.58 -7.73 -8.39
CA MET A 212 -32.01 -7.50 -8.22
C MET A 212 -32.69 -8.80 -7.79
N THR A 213 -33.33 -8.78 -6.63
CA THR A 213 -34.14 -9.89 -6.13
C THR A 213 -35.61 -9.60 -6.41
N LEU A 214 -36.16 -10.25 -7.44
CA LEU A 214 -37.52 -9.97 -7.93
C LEU A 214 -38.60 -10.30 -6.90
N SER A 215 -38.47 -11.42 -6.19
CA SER A 215 -39.44 -11.85 -5.18
C SER A 215 -39.53 -10.90 -3.98
N ALA A 216 -38.41 -10.26 -3.62
CA ALA A 216 -38.32 -9.36 -2.47
C ALA A 216 -38.42 -7.88 -2.84
N GLN A 217 -38.56 -7.55 -4.14
CA GLN A 217 -38.50 -6.19 -4.69
C GLN A 217 -37.31 -5.37 -4.13
N SER A 218 -36.15 -6.01 -4.03
CA SER A 218 -34.95 -5.39 -3.47
C SER A 218 -33.84 -5.31 -4.49
N VAL A 219 -33.07 -4.23 -4.44
CA VAL A 219 -31.87 -4.05 -5.24
C VAL A 219 -30.70 -3.85 -4.29
N THR A 220 -29.59 -4.54 -4.55
CA THR A 220 -28.33 -4.28 -3.88
C THR A 220 -27.29 -3.88 -4.90
N LEU A 221 -26.56 -2.80 -4.61
CA LEU A 221 -25.39 -2.37 -5.37
C LEU A 221 -24.16 -2.48 -4.46
N ASP A 222 -23.17 -3.25 -4.90
CA ASP A 222 -21.93 -3.49 -4.16
C ASP A 222 -22.24 -3.92 -2.69
N GLY A 223 -23.21 -4.83 -2.52
CA GLY A 223 -23.64 -5.36 -1.22
C GLY A 223 -24.57 -4.44 -0.40
N ARG A 224 -24.76 -3.18 -0.81
CA ARG A 224 -25.63 -2.23 -0.09
C ARG A 224 -27.04 -2.23 -0.66
N ARG A 225 -28.05 -2.33 0.20
CA ARG A 225 -29.45 -2.19 -0.19
C ARG A 225 -29.71 -0.77 -0.70
N LEU A 226 -30.27 -0.67 -1.88
CA LEU A 226 -30.77 0.57 -2.45
C LEU A 226 -32.27 0.63 -2.20
N ASP A 227 -32.73 1.64 -1.47
CA ASP A 227 -34.15 1.92 -1.33
C ASP A 227 -34.62 2.67 -2.59
N LEU A 228 -35.19 1.90 -3.51
CA LEU A 228 -35.74 2.41 -4.76
C LEU A 228 -37.27 2.52 -4.65
N PRO A 229 -37.87 3.66 -5.05
CA PRO A 229 -39.30 3.74 -5.26
C PRO A 229 -39.76 2.71 -6.29
N THR A 230 -40.99 2.23 -6.16
CA THR A 230 -41.56 1.17 -7.01
C THR A 230 -41.41 1.43 -8.51
N GLN A 231 -41.54 2.70 -8.93
CA GLN A 231 -41.38 3.10 -10.33
C GLN A 231 -39.93 2.93 -10.83
N MET A 232 -38.93 3.28 -10.00
CA MET A 232 -37.52 3.07 -10.36
C MET A 232 -37.18 1.58 -10.37
N PHE A 233 -37.70 0.80 -9.43
CA PHE A 233 -37.51 -0.66 -9.44
C PHE A 233 -38.03 -1.30 -10.73
N ALA A 234 -39.23 -0.91 -11.17
CA ALA A 234 -39.82 -1.39 -12.42
C ALA A 234 -38.98 -0.99 -13.65
N LEU A 235 -38.45 0.23 -13.67
CA LEU A 235 -37.59 0.71 -14.76
C LEU A 235 -36.28 -0.09 -14.83
N PHE A 236 -35.59 -0.28 -13.70
CA PHE A 236 -34.36 -1.07 -13.65
C PHE A 236 -34.59 -2.51 -14.10
N ARG A 237 -35.72 -3.12 -13.71
CA ARG A 237 -36.09 -4.47 -14.18
C ARG A 237 -36.21 -4.51 -15.70
N LEU A 238 -36.93 -3.55 -16.29
CA LEU A 238 -37.15 -3.48 -17.73
C LEU A 238 -35.84 -3.30 -18.50
N LEU A 239 -34.94 -2.43 -18.03
CA LEU A 239 -33.64 -2.20 -18.65
C LEU A 239 -32.75 -3.46 -18.62
N ILE A 240 -32.75 -4.20 -17.51
CA ILE A 240 -31.97 -5.44 -17.37
C ILE A 240 -32.54 -6.54 -18.28
N GLU A 241 -33.87 -6.68 -18.32
CA GLU A 241 -34.55 -7.64 -19.21
C GLU A 241 -34.28 -7.35 -20.71
N GLN A 242 -34.01 -6.09 -21.08
CA GLN A 242 -33.67 -5.70 -22.45
C GLN A 242 -32.17 -5.69 -22.79
N SER A 243 -31.28 -5.89 -21.81
CA SER A 243 -29.82 -5.88 -22.01
C SER A 243 -29.21 -7.25 -22.33
N VAL A 244 -30.04 -8.26 -22.63
CA VAL A 244 -29.64 -9.63 -22.98
C VAL A 244 -29.74 -9.86 -24.48
#